data_AF-Q60379-F1
#
_entry.id   AF-Q60379-F1
#
_cell.length_a   1.000
_cell.length_b   1.000
_cell.length_c   1.000
_cell.angle_alpha   90.00
_cell.angle_beta   90.00
_cell.angle_gamma   90.00
#
_symmetry.space_group_name_H-M   'P 1'
#
loop_
_entity.id
_entity.type
_entity.pdbx_description
1 polymer ?
#
loop_
_entity_poly.entity_id
_entity_poly.type
_entity_poly.pdbx_seq_one_letter_code
_entity_poly.pdbx_strand_id
1 'polypeptide(L)'
;MKVDREKYGSEKIAKLKILEELKKENPNKKIIAIGNGNNDELLLKNADLGICVIGDEGAWSKTILSSDIVVKDINDALDLLLNENRLKATSRD
;
A
#
# COMPACT_ATOMS: atom_id res chain seq x y z
N MET A 1 11.16 12.49 0.05
CA MET A 1 11.72 11.39 -0.77
C MET A 1 11.09 11.39 -2.15
N LYS A 2 11.84 11.00 -3.19
CA LYS A 2 11.36 10.87 -4.56
C LYS A 2 11.56 9.43 -5.03
N VAL A 3 10.61 8.89 -5.78
CA VAL A 3 10.75 7.59 -6.44
C VAL A 3 11.83 7.71 -7.51
N ASP A 4 12.97 7.06 -7.30
CA ASP A 4 14.11 7.09 -8.22
C ASP A 4 14.18 5.81 -9.05
N ARG A 5 13.45 5.79 -10.16
CA ARG A 5 13.42 4.64 -11.07
C ARG A 5 14.77 4.40 -11.75
N GLU A 6 15.52 5.45 -12.05
CA GLU A 6 16.82 5.33 -12.73
C GLU A 6 17.84 4.62 -11.83
N LYS A 7 17.90 5.02 -10.56
CA LYS A 7 18.78 4.39 -9.56
C LYS A 7 18.47 2.91 -9.33
N TYR A 8 17.20 2.55 -9.25
CA TYR A 8 16.78 1.19 -8.86
C TYR A 8 16.37 0.28 -10.04
N GLY A 9 16.38 0.80 -11.28
CA GLY A 9 15.99 0.08 -12.49
C GLY A 9 14.50 -0.27 -12.60
N SER A 10 13.71 -0.07 -11.54
CA SER A 10 12.30 -0.43 -11.46
C SER A 10 11.58 0.47 -10.47
N GLU A 11 10.43 1.02 -10.87
CA GLU A 11 9.61 1.84 -9.99
C GLU A 11 9.06 1.03 -8.80
N LYS A 12 8.75 -0.25 -9.04
CA LYS A 12 8.35 -1.22 -7.99
C LYS A 12 9.43 -1.36 -6.92
N ILE A 13 10.69 -1.46 -7.32
CA ILE A 13 11.83 -1.55 -6.38
C ILE A 13 12.06 -0.20 -5.72
N ALA A 14 11.98 0.91 -6.46
CA ALA A 14 12.15 2.25 -5.92
C ALA A 14 11.13 2.58 -4.82
N LYS A 15 9.86 2.21 -5.00
CA LYS A 15 8.81 2.35 -3.97
C LYS A 15 9.09 1.47 -2.74
N LEU A 16 9.57 0.24 -2.93
CA LEU A 16 9.98 -0.62 -1.82
C LEU A 16 11.16 0.00 -1.03
N LYS A 17 12.16 0.58 -1.71
CA LYS A 17 13.29 1.24 -1.04
C LYS A 17 12.87 2.47 -0.24
N ILE A 18 11.90 3.22 -0.74
CA ILE A 18 11.26 4.29 0.02
C ILE A 18 10.61 3.74 1.30
N LEU A 19 9.88 2.64 1.22
CA LEU A 19 9.28 2.04 2.40
C LEU A 19 10.34 1.62 3.44
N GLU A 20 11.41 0.98 3.00
CA GLU A 20 12.52 0.58 3.87
C GLU A 20 13.18 1.78 4.57
N GLU A 21 13.42 2.87 3.83
CA GLU A 21 13.96 4.12 4.36
C GLU A 21 13.00 4.75 5.40
N LEU A 22 11.71 4.85 5.09
CA LEU A 22 10.72 5.39 6.02
C LEU A 22 10.61 4.57 7.32
N LYS A 23 10.67 3.23 7.22
CA LYS A 23 10.67 2.34 8.40
C LYS A 23 11.91 2.56 9.25
N LYS A 24 13.08 2.74 8.62
CA LYS A 24 14.33 3.02 9.32
C LYS A 24 14.30 4.38 10.04
N GLU A 25 13.74 5.41 9.40
CA GLU A 25 13.60 6.75 9.97
C GLU A 25 12.55 6.82 11.08
N ASN A 26 11.55 5.93 11.06
CA ASN A 26 10.40 5.96 11.96
C ASN A 26 10.17 4.59 12.63
N PRO A 27 11.09 4.08 13.46
CA PRO A 27 11.05 2.71 13.97
C PRO A 27 9.82 2.40 14.84
N ASN A 28 9.19 3.43 15.42
CA ASN A 28 8.01 3.31 16.29
C ASN A 28 6.70 3.65 15.57
N LYS A 29 6.71 3.83 14.25
CA LYS A 29 5.52 4.14 13.46
C LYS A 29 5.17 2.96 12.56
N LYS A 30 3.87 2.80 12.35
CA LYS A 30 3.32 1.88 11.36
C LYS A 30 3.14 2.64 10.05
N ILE A 31 3.47 1.99 8.93
CA ILE A 31 3.33 2.58 7.60
C ILE A 31 2.20 1.89 6.86
N ILE A 32 1.22 2.69 6.48
CA ILE A 32 0.12 2.27 5.62
C ILE A 32 0.47 2.68 4.20
N ALA A 33 0.31 1.77 3.25
CA ALA A 33 0.50 2.06 1.84
C ALA A 33 -0.77 1.79 1.06
N ILE A 34 -1.13 2.72 0.18
CA ILE A 34 -2.30 2.63 -0.69
C ILE A 34 -1.81 2.69 -2.14
N GLY A 35 -2.34 1.81 -2.99
CA GLY A 35 -1.92 1.71 -4.39
C GLY A 35 -2.88 0.87 -5.24
N ASN A 36 -2.52 0.66 -6.50
CA ASN A 36 -3.35 -0.05 -7.48
C ASN A 36 -2.48 -0.83 -8.48
N GLY A 37 -1.43 -0.18 -8.98
CA GLY A 37 -0.68 -0.62 -10.14
C GLY A 37 0.35 -1.70 -9.85
N ASN A 38 0.93 -2.26 -10.92
CA ASN A 38 2.03 -3.22 -10.81
C ASN A 38 3.23 -2.62 -10.06
N ASN A 39 3.49 -1.32 -10.17
CA ASN A 39 4.53 -0.62 -9.42
C ASN A 39 4.26 -0.56 -7.90
N ASP A 40 3.04 -0.81 -7.44
CA ASP A 40 2.66 -0.77 -6.02
C ASP A 40 2.77 -2.13 -5.33
N GLU A 41 2.85 -3.24 -6.08
CA GLU A 41 2.79 -4.61 -5.55
C GLU A 41 3.72 -4.85 -4.35
N LEU A 42 5.00 -4.49 -4.46
CA LEU A 42 5.96 -4.71 -3.37
C LEU A 42 5.80 -3.71 -2.23
N LEU A 43 5.36 -2.48 -2.52
CA LEU A 43 5.11 -1.48 -1.50
C LEU A 43 3.96 -1.96 -0.60
N LEU A 44 2.85 -2.38 -1.19
CA LEU A 44 1.66 -2.86 -0.47
C LEU A 44 1.98 -4.14 0.30
N LYS A 45 2.69 -5.09 -0.33
CA LYS A 45 3.10 -6.35 0.30
C LYS A 45 3.92 -6.18 1.58
N ASN A 46 4.76 -5.14 1.62
CA ASN A 46 5.74 -4.97 2.70
C ASN A 46 5.35 -3.87 3.70
N ALA A 47 4.26 -3.14 3.46
CA ALA A 47 3.72 -2.17 4.39
C ALA A 47 3.22 -2.85 5.68
N ASP A 48 2.99 -2.08 6.75
CA ASP A 48 2.30 -2.62 7.93
C ASP A 48 0.80 -2.83 7.69
N LEU A 49 0.24 -2.08 6.72
CA LEU A 49 -1.07 -2.29 6.14
C LEU A 49 -1.04 -1.85 4.67
N GLY A 50 -1.22 -2.78 3.75
CA GLY A 50 -1.34 -2.54 2.31
C GLY A 50 -2.81 -2.52 1.88
N ILE A 51 -3.27 -1.41 1.28
CA ILE A 51 -4.63 -1.28 0.75
C ILE A 51 -4.58 -1.13 -0.76
N CYS A 52 -5.18 -2.06 -1.50
CA CYS A 52 -5.38 -1.93 -2.94
C CYS A 52 -6.71 -1.20 -3.23
N VAL A 53 -6.67 -0.15 -4.03
CA VAL A 53 -7.87 0.52 -4.55
C VAL A 53 -8.13 0.00 -5.96
N ILE A 54 -9.28 -0.62 -6.21
CA ILE A 54 -9.74 -1.01 -7.54
C ILE A 54 -10.54 0.16 -8.11
N GLY A 55 -9.88 1.00 -8.92
CA GLY A 55 -10.53 2.08 -9.65
C GLY A 55 -11.33 1.58 -10.86
N ASP A 56 -11.88 2.51 -11.64
CA ASP A 56 -12.67 2.20 -12.84
C ASP A 56 -11.85 1.46 -13.91
N GLU A 57 -10.52 1.63 -13.92
CA GLU A 57 -9.58 0.91 -14.78
C GLU A 57 -9.28 -0.53 -14.33
N GLY A 58 -9.81 -0.93 -13.17
CA GLY A 58 -9.42 -2.14 -12.47
C GLY A 58 -8.17 -1.93 -11.62
N ALA A 59 -7.51 -3.03 -11.23
CA ALA A 59 -6.22 -3.01 -10.55
C ALA A 59 -5.34 -4.18 -10.98
N TRP A 60 -4.03 -4.05 -10.78
CA TRP A 60 -3.11 -5.15 -11.10
C TRP A 60 -3.41 -6.35 -10.21
N SER A 61 -3.70 -7.51 -10.81
CA SER A 61 -4.15 -8.70 -10.07
C SER A 61 -3.16 -9.14 -8.98
N LYS A 62 -1.85 -8.98 -9.22
CA LYS A 62 -0.84 -9.30 -8.20
C LYS A 62 -0.80 -8.27 -7.06
N THR A 63 -1.15 -7.03 -7.32
CA THR A 63 -1.25 -5.98 -6.29
C THR A 63 -2.46 -6.22 -5.40
N ILE A 64 -3.60 -6.61 -5.98
CA ILE A 64 -4.78 -7.07 -5.23
C ILE A 64 -4.39 -8.22 -4.29
N LEU A 65 -3.76 -9.27 -4.82
CA LEU A 65 -3.37 -10.46 -4.04
C LEU A 65 -2.24 -10.20 -3.04
N SER A 66 -1.48 -9.11 -3.20
CA SER A 66 -0.40 -8.74 -2.29
C SER A 66 -0.82 -7.70 -1.25
N SER A 67 -2.06 -7.21 -1.30
CA SER A 67 -2.62 -6.26 -0.33
C SER A 67 -3.37 -6.98 0.78
N ASP A 68 -3.49 -6.33 1.94
CA ASP A 68 -4.27 -6.84 3.08
C ASP A 68 -5.77 -6.53 2.91
N ILE A 69 -6.09 -5.37 2.33
CA ILE A 69 -7.47 -4.90 2.14
C ILE A 69 -7.64 -4.40 0.70
N VAL A 70 -8.80 -4.69 0.12
CA VAL A 70 -9.19 -4.20 -1.20
C VAL A 70 -10.43 -3.32 -1.06
N VAL A 71 -10.38 -2.12 -1.64
CA VAL A 71 -11.51 -1.18 -1.70
C VAL A 71 -11.77 -0.73 -3.12
N LYS A 72 -12.87 -0.02 -3.36
CA LYS A 72 -13.25 0.50 -4.69
C LYS A 72 -12.87 1.96 -4.90
N ASP A 73 -12.71 2.72 -3.81
CA ASP A 73 -12.43 4.14 -3.86
C ASP A 73 -11.35 4.53 -2.84
N ILE A 74 -10.55 5.55 -3.16
CA ILE A 74 -9.53 6.06 -2.24
C ILE A 74 -10.15 6.62 -0.94
N ASN A 75 -11.35 7.19 -1.03
CA ASN A 75 -12.10 7.65 0.14
C ASN A 75 -12.48 6.48 1.05
N ASP A 76 -12.84 5.32 0.51
CA ASP A 76 -13.08 4.12 1.32
C ASP A 76 -11.81 3.71 2.08
N ALA A 77 -10.65 3.76 1.43
CA ALA A 77 -9.36 3.46 2.08
C ALA A 77 -9.07 4.43 3.22
N LEU A 78 -9.27 5.73 3.01
CA LEU A 78 -9.06 6.76 4.05
C LEU A 78 -10.07 6.64 5.19
N ASP A 79 -11.35 6.35 4.89
CA ASP A 79 -12.39 6.18 5.90
C ASP A 79 -12.12 4.95 6.79
N LEU A 80 -11.48 3.90 6.28
CA LEU A 80 -11.02 2.78 7.11
C LEU A 80 -10.00 3.23 8.15
N LEU A 81 -9.16 4.24 7.84
CA LEU A 81 -8.16 4.78 8.77
C LEU A 81 -8.79 5.69 9.83
N LEU A 82 -9.88 6.37 9.48
CA LEU A 82 -10.63 7.23 10.39
C LEU A 82 -11.57 6.43 11.30
N ASN A 83 -11.95 5.21 10.91
CA ASN A 83 -12.89 4.37 11.65
C ASN A 83 -12.28 3.00 12.00
N GLU A 84 -11.62 2.94 13.15
CA GLU A 84 -10.95 1.74 13.67
C GLU A 84 -11.89 0.51 13.72
N ASN A 85 -13.18 0.71 13.98
CA ASN A 85 -14.15 -0.38 14.02
C ASN A 85 -14.40 -1.00 12.64
N ARG A 86 -14.34 -0.20 11.56
CA ARG A 86 -14.42 -0.71 10.18
C ARG A 86 -13.15 -1.45 9.81
N LEU A 87 -11.98 -0.94 10.19
CA LEU A 87 -10.72 -1.63 9.93
C LEU A 87 -10.68 -2.99 10.64
N LYS A 88 -11.04 -3.01 11.93
CA LYS A 88 -11.24 -4.25 12.69
C LYS A 88 -12.35 -5.12 12.14
N ALA A 89 -13.28 -4.60 11.33
CA ALA A 89 -14.31 -5.39 10.66
C ALA A 89 -13.78 -6.21 9.51
N THR A 90 -12.85 -5.63 8.76
CA THR A 90 -12.26 -6.28 7.59
C THR A 90 -11.27 -7.38 7.97
N SER A 91 -10.60 -7.27 9.13
CA SER A 91 -9.54 -8.20 9.55
C SER A 91 -9.97 -9.23 10.61
N ARG A 92 -11.27 -9.58 10.70
CA ARG A 92 -11.78 -10.53 11.71
C ARG A 92 -11.60 -11.98 11.24
N ASP A 93 -11.19 -12.84 12.17
CA ASP A 93 -11.34 -14.31 12.10
C ASP A 93 -12.62 -14.76 12.81
#